data_AF-A0AAV5RMH3-F1
#
_entry.id   AF-A0AAV5RMH3-F1
#
_cell.length_a   1.000
_cell.length_b   1.000
_cell.length_c   1.000
_cell.angle_alpha   90.00
_cell.angle_beta   90.00
_cell.angle_gamma   90.00
#
_symmetry.space_group_name_H-M   'P 1'
#
loop_
_entity.id
_entity.type
_entity.pdbx_description
1 polymer ?
#
loop_
_entity_poly.entity_id
_entity_poly.type
_entity_poly.pdbx_seq_one_letter_code
_entity_poly.pdbx_strand_id
1 'polypeptide(L)'
;MDDLFALCALQTPEEGALDALRFILKAGMPVNIRVGELRETTEFDKQAGLLHLVCTYAKEEQFELASEMIDILFEFGANWMLLDSFNNTPGEIAYNLGKTQLYQKFVDAGFRSEILLQKFGSDSDSDEENEDESESKNEELKNKSEVEEENAQATGTETNVTSNEKLEGNVNMYLKSDLKYDNHTLKTNEEDGVMMDWETPIMKRSAELITKPGGVVLNIGFGMGIIDTFIQELKPAKHYIIEAHPTVLQRMKDQGWYSKENVVILEGTWKEKLPELIEEGITLDGLYYDTFSEHYKDMLVLFDYVVGLLNFDGTFSYFNGLGADRVVCYDVYKRVAEYNLKDYGLNLTFEVMDIDKINWDKVKYQYFKLKQYALPIVKFAGELDDEEGELI
;
A
#
# COMPACT_ATOMS: atom_id res chain seq x y z
N MET A 1 -17.45 14.12 31.16
CA MET A 1 -16.42 14.45 30.14
C MET A 1 -15.04 14.25 30.73
N ASP A 2 -14.70 14.85 31.87
CA ASP A 2 -13.43 14.59 32.58
C ASP A 2 -13.23 13.10 32.94
N ASP A 3 -14.29 12.37 33.29
CA ASP A 3 -14.22 10.94 33.59
C ASP A 3 -13.74 10.10 32.39
N LEU A 4 -14.15 10.46 31.16
CA LEU A 4 -13.73 9.75 29.95
C LEU A 4 -12.26 10.01 29.62
N PHE A 5 -11.82 11.26 29.80
CA PHE A 5 -10.40 11.58 29.68
C PHE A 5 -9.58 10.77 30.70
N ALA A 6 -9.97 10.78 31.98
CA ALA A 6 -9.24 10.08 33.03
C ALA A 6 -9.19 8.56 32.79
N LEU A 7 -10.28 7.97 32.32
CA LEU A 7 -10.33 6.56 31.90
C LEU A 7 -9.33 6.28 30.78
N CYS A 8 -9.44 6.99 29.65
CA CYS A 8 -8.58 6.75 28.48
C CYS A 8 -7.12 7.18 28.70
N ALA A 9 -6.83 8.04 29.66
CA ALA A 9 -5.48 8.34 30.11
C ALA A 9 -4.95 7.36 31.18
N LEU A 10 -5.71 6.30 31.50
CA LEU A 10 -5.40 5.28 32.51
C LEU A 10 -5.07 5.87 33.90
N GLN A 11 -5.79 6.92 34.29
CA GLN A 11 -5.63 7.62 35.56
C GLN A 11 -6.64 7.13 36.63
N THR A 12 -7.56 6.26 36.25
CA THR A 12 -8.57 5.65 37.13
C THR A 12 -8.13 4.28 37.63
N PRO A 13 -8.69 3.77 38.75
CA PRO A 13 -8.53 2.36 39.13
C PRO A 13 -8.94 1.42 38.00
N GLU A 14 -8.25 0.29 37.85
CA GLU A 14 -8.53 -0.70 36.81
C GLU A 14 -9.86 -1.41 37.02
N GLU A 15 -10.23 -1.65 38.28
CA GLU A 15 -11.50 -2.28 38.64
C GLU A 15 -12.69 -1.43 38.17
N GLY A 16 -13.50 -2.00 37.28
CA GLY A 16 -14.68 -1.35 36.70
C GLY A 16 -14.40 -0.34 35.59
N ALA A 17 -13.14 -0.14 35.17
CA ALA A 17 -12.79 0.82 34.13
C ALA A 17 -13.45 0.51 32.78
N LEU A 18 -13.47 -0.77 32.38
CA LEU A 18 -14.08 -1.21 31.12
C LEU A 18 -15.60 -1.02 31.12
N ASP A 19 -16.26 -1.34 32.23
CA ASP A 19 -17.70 -1.13 32.39
C ASP A 19 -18.06 0.35 32.36
N ALA A 20 -17.26 1.20 33.02
CA ALA A 20 -17.42 2.64 32.99
C ALA A 20 -17.25 3.21 31.58
N LEU A 21 -16.22 2.75 30.85
CA LEU A 21 -16.00 3.15 29.45
C LEU A 21 -17.20 2.77 28.58
N ARG A 22 -17.66 1.51 28.64
CA ARG A 22 -18.84 1.04 27.90
C ARG A 22 -20.09 1.83 28.26
N PHE A 23 -20.28 2.14 29.55
CA PHE A 23 -21.43 2.92 30.01
C PHE A 23 -21.43 4.33 29.41
N ILE A 24 -20.28 5.03 29.43
CA ILE A 24 -20.15 6.39 28.88
C ILE A 24 -20.40 6.40 27.37
N LEU A 25 -19.85 5.44 26.63
CA LEU A 25 -20.03 5.37 25.17
C LEU A 25 -21.48 5.03 24.81
N LYS A 26 -22.12 4.09 25.52
CA LYS A 26 -23.56 3.78 25.33
C LYS A 26 -24.49 4.96 25.65
N ALA A 27 -24.06 5.87 26.52
CA ALA A 27 -24.79 7.11 26.81
C ALA A 27 -24.73 8.14 25.66
N GLY A 28 -24.06 7.81 24.54
CA GLY A 28 -24.01 8.65 23.34
C GLY A 28 -22.80 9.59 23.27
N MET A 29 -21.78 9.37 24.09
CA MET A 29 -20.54 10.13 23.99
C MET A 29 -19.81 9.81 22.67
N PRO A 30 -19.40 10.81 21.87
CA PRO A 30 -18.69 10.55 20.62
C PRO A 30 -17.33 9.90 20.89
N VAL A 31 -17.07 8.76 20.24
CA VAL A 31 -15.83 8.00 20.43
C VAL A 31 -14.60 8.67 19.81
N ASN A 32 -14.81 9.48 18.77
CA ASN A 32 -13.77 10.24 18.07
C ASN A 32 -13.61 11.67 18.61
N ILE A 33 -14.16 11.96 19.79
CA ILE A 33 -14.02 13.25 20.46
C ILE A 33 -12.54 13.58 20.71
N ARG A 34 -12.16 14.84 20.49
CA ARG A 34 -10.80 15.30 20.75
C ARG A 34 -10.63 15.78 22.17
N VAL A 35 -9.42 15.71 22.71
CA VAL A 35 -9.09 16.15 24.07
C VAL A 35 -9.48 17.61 24.31
N GLY A 36 -9.30 18.49 23.31
CA GLY A 36 -9.68 19.90 23.41
C GLY A 36 -11.20 20.13 23.56
N GLU A 37 -12.03 19.17 23.16
CA GLU A 37 -13.48 19.21 23.33
C GLU A 37 -13.91 18.61 24.68
N LEU A 38 -13.14 17.66 25.21
CA LEU A 38 -13.39 17.07 26.52
C LEU A 38 -13.10 18.04 27.67
N ARG A 39 -12.03 18.83 27.52
CA ARG A 39 -11.57 19.75 28.57
C ARG A 39 -10.69 20.86 28.00
N GLU A 40 -10.74 22.02 28.67
CA GLU A 40 -9.73 23.04 28.46
C GLU A 40 -8.39 22.61 29.06
N THR A 41 -7.33 22.65 28.26
CA THR A 41 -5.99 22.24 28.64
C THR A 41 -4.91 22.94 27.83
N THR A 42 -3.76 23.16 28.46
CA THR A 42 -2.50 23.56 27.81
C THR A 42 -1.42 22.49 27.94
N GLU A 43 -1.70 21.41 28.68
CA GLU A 43 -0.75 20.35 29.01
C GLU A 43 -0.85 19.16 28.05
N PHE A 44 -2.02 18.97 27.44
CA PHE A 44 -2.29 17.85 26.53
C PHE A 44 -2.52 18.36 25.11
N ASP A 45 -2.21 17.52 24.14
CA ASP A 45 -2.53 17.80 22.75
C ASP A 45 -4.06 17.85 22.57
N LYS A 46 -4.58 19.02 22.21
CA LYS A 46 -6.01 19.24 21.98
C LYS A 46 -6.56 18.43 20.81
N GLN A 47 -5.72 18.04 19.85
CA GLN A 47 -6.11 17.25 18.68
C GLN A 47 -6.04 15.73 18.93
N ALA A 48 -5.42 15.28 20.01
CA ALA A 48 -5.41 13.86 20.35
C ALA A 48 -6.85 13.35 20.60
N GLY A 49 -7.13 12.11 20.17
CA GLY A 49 -8.37 11.40 20.49
C GLY A 49 -8.20 10.41 21.65
N LEU A 50 -9.25 9.65 21.94
CA LEU A 50 -9.27 8.68 23.03
C LEU A 50 -8.22 7.58 22.86
N LEU A 51 -8.04 7.06 21.64
CA LEU A 51 -7.04 6.05 21.32
C LEU A 51 -5.61 6.59 21.54
N HIS A 52 -5.33 7.85 21.18
CA HIS A 52 -4.03 8.47 21.44
C HIS A 52 -3.72 8.52 22.93
N LEU A 53 -4.72 8.84 23.78
CA LEU A 53 -4.55 8.82 25.23
C LEU A 53 -4.17 7.42 25.72
N VAL A 54 -4.91 6.39 25.31
CA VAL A 54 -4.66 5.00 25.74
C VAL A 54 -3.24 4.59 25.34
N CYS A 55 -2.86 4.81 24.08
CA CYS A 55 -1.53 4.47 23.57
C CYS A 55 -0.42 5.29 24.22
N THR A 56 -0.67 6.55 24.60
CA THR A 56 0.34 7.40 25.24
C THR A 56 0.59 6.96 26.67
N TYR A 57 -0.45 6.79 27.47
CA TYR A 57 -0.34 6.66 28.93
C TYR A 57 -0.29 5.23 29.46
N ALA A 58 -0.69 4.22 28.68
CA ALA A 58 -0.67 2.84 29.13
C ALA A 58 0.75 2.39 29.53
N LYS A 59 0.89 1.82 30.72
CA LYS A 59 2.13 1.19 31.20
C LYS A 59 2.09 -0.32 30.96
N GLU A 60 3.24 -0.99 31.04
CA GLU A 60 3.35 -2.43 30.76
C GLU A 60 2.38 -3.27 31.61
N GLU A 61 2.24 -2.94 32.90
CA GLU A 61 1.29 -3.59 33.81
C GLU A 61 -0.18 -3.43 33.40
N GLN A 62 -0.49 -2.44 32.59
CA GLN A 62 -1.84 -2.07 32.13
C GLN A 62 -2.12 -2.48 30.68
N PHE A 63 -1.21 -3.17 29.99
CA PHE A 63 -1.38 -3.46 28.56
C PHE A 63 -2.62 -4.31 28.27
N GLU A 64 -3.00 -5.23 29.15
CA GLU A 64 -4.21 -6.02 28.96
C GLU A 64 -5.47 -5.13 29.04
N LEU A 65 -5.58 -4.30 30.07
CA LEU A 65 -6.65 -3.33 30.21
C LEU A 65 -6.70 -2.36 29.01
N ALA A 66 -5.55 -1.82 28.61
CA ALA A 66 -5.45 -0.90 27.48
C ALA A 66 -5.86 -1.57 26.16
N SER A 67 -5.49 -2.82 25.96
CA SER A 67 -5.87 -3.65 24.81
C SER A 67 -7.39 -3.82 24.76
N GLU A 68 -8.03 -4.17 25.87
CA GLU A 68 -9.49 -4.28 25.95
C GLU A 68 -10.20 -2.92 25.75
N MET A 69 -9.62 -1.83 26.27
CA MET A 69 -10.14 -0.48 26.03
C MET A 69 -10.07 -0.09 24.55
N ILE A 70 -8.99 -0.43 23.84
CA ILE A 70 -8.86 -0.21 22.40
C ILE A 70 -9.93 -1.01 21.64
N ASP A 71 -10.14 -2.27 21.99
CA ASP A 71 -11.18 -3.09 21.38
C ASP A 71 -12.57 -2.47 21.57
N ILE A 72 -12.90 -2.01 22.79
CA ILE A 72 -14.14 -1.27 23.07
C ILE A 72 -14.24 -0.01 22.21
N LEU A 73 -13.20 0.79 22.13
CA LEU A 73 -13.23 2.01 21.33
C LEU A 73 -13.48 1.69 19.85
N PHE A 74 -12.87 0.63 19.30
CA PHE A 74 -13.14 0.17 17.94
C PHE A 74 -14.56 -0.35 17.74
N GLU A 75 -15.13 -1.09 18.70
CA GLU A 75 -16.54 -1.53 18.66
C GLU A 75 -17.51 -0.34 18.50
N PHE A 76 -17.16 0.82 19.04
CA PHE A 76 -17.96 2.05 18.95
C PHE A 76 -17.57 2.96 17.76
N GLY A 77 -16.68 2.51 16.87
CA GLY A 77 -16.30 3.24 15.66
C GLY A 77 -15.15 4.22 15.82
N ALA A 78 -14.25 3.99 16.78
CA ALA A 78 -13.04 4.80 16.91
C ALA A 78 -12.17 4.70 15.65
N ASN A 79 -11.69 5.85 15.17
CA ASN A 79 -10.88 5.96 13.98
C ASN A 79 -9.41 5.63 14.32
N TRP A 80 -8.93 4.49 13.82
CA TRP A 80 -7.55 4.02 13.99
C TRP A 80 -6.51 4.89 13.27
N MET A 81 -6.95 5.72 12.31
CA MET A 81 -6.14 6.68 11.54
C MET A 81 -6.29 8.13 12.00
N LEU A 82 -6.97 8.38 13.13
CA LEU A 82 -7.13 9.75 13.64
C LEU A 82 -5.76 10.40 13.88
N LEU A 83 -5.53 11.59 13.33
CA LEU A 83 -4.26 12.30 13.48
C LEU A 83 -4.32 13.29 14.65
N ASP A 84 -3.22 13.31 15.42
CA ASP A 84 -2.94 14.31 16.46
C ASP A 84 -2.30 15.59 15.86
N SER A 85 -1.93 16.56 16.69
CA SER A 85 -1.30 17.82 16.23
C SER A 85 0.10 17.62 15.67
N PHE A 86 0.72 16.48 15.94
CA PHE A 86 2.06 16.10 15.49
C PHE A 86 2.01 15.15 14.28
N ASN A 87 0.82 14.98 13.68
CA ASN A 87 0.58 14.13 12.52
C ASN A 87 0.82 12.62 12.81
N ASN A 88 0.66 12.18 14.06
CA ASN A 88 0.71 10.77 14.44
C ASN A 88 -0.69 10.17 14.59
N THR A 89 -0.82 8.94 14.10
CA THR A 89 -1.90 8.03 14.47
C THR A 89 -1.67 7.45 15.86
N PRO A 90 -2.71 6.93 16.56
CA PRO A 90 -2.50 6.25 17.83
C PRO A 90 -1.63 4.99 17.69
N GLY A 91 -1.73 4.29 16.55
CA GLY A 91 -0.86 3.16 16.23
C GLY A 91 0.61 3.56 16.14
N GLU A 92 0.94 4.67 15.49
CA GLU A 92 2.31 5.20 15.46
C GLU A 92 2.81 5.60 16.85
N ILE A 93 1.95 6.14 17.73
CA ILE A 93 2.32 6.38 19.13
C ILE A 93 2.68 5.06 19.82
N ALA A 94 1.84 4.04 19.69
CA ALA A 94 2.11 2.72 20.27
C ALA A 94 3.43 2.12 19.73
N TYR A 95 3.66 2.21 18.42
CA TYR A 95 4.89 1.76 17.77
C TYR A 95 6.13 2.50 18.30
N ASN A 96 6.10 3.84 18.29
CA ASN A 96 7.23 4.67 18.71
C ASN A 96 7.59 4.50 20.19
N LEU A 97 6.62 4.13 21.03
CA LEU A 97 6.83 3.84 22.45
C LEU A 97 7.16 2.36 22.72
N GLY A 98 7.30 1.52 21.69
CA GLY A 98 7.64 0.10 21.83
C GLY A 98 6.50 -0.76 22.40
N LYS A 99 5.24 -0.30 22.33
CA LYS A 99 4.05 -0.97 22.86
C LYS A 99 3.47 -1.94 21.83
N THR A 100 4.25 -2.98 21.47
CA THR A 100 3.94 -3.90 20.36
C THR A 100 2.55 -4.55 20.46
N GLN A 101 2.12 -4.97 21.66
CA GLN A 101 0.79 -5.55 21.87
C GLN A 101 -0.33 -4.59 21.49
N LEU A 102 -0.21 -3.32 21.87
CA LEU A 102 -1.21 -2.30 21.53
C LEU A 102 -1.12 -1.92 20.05
N TYR A 103 0.10 -1.80 19.51
CA TYR A 103 0.33 -1.51 18.10
C TYR A 103 -0.37 -2.53 17.18
N GLN A 104 -0.28 -3.81 17.52
CA GLN A 104 -0.90 -4.88 16.73
C GLN A 104 -2.41 -4.70 16.59
N LYS A 105 -3.11 -4.14 17.60
CA LYS A 105 -4.54 -3.83 17.50
C LYS A 105 -4.89 -2.86 16.37
N PHE A 106 -4.01 -1.90 16.09
CA PHE A 106 -4.20 -0.93 15.00
C PHE A 106 -3.94 -1.56 13.65
N VAL A 107 -2.89 -2.39 13.54
CA VAL A 107 -2.63 -3.16 12.32
C VAL A 107 -3.80 -4.11 12.03
N ASP A 108 -4.34 -4.78 13.05
CA ASP A 108 -5.52 -5.65 12.92
C ASP A 108 -6.77 -4.85 12.50
N ALA A 109 -6.98 -3.67 13.08
CA ALA A 109 -8.10 -2.80 12.73
C ALA A 109 -8.03 -2.32 11.28
N GLY A 110 -6.86 -1.82 10.86
CA GLY A 110 -6.65 -1.39 9.47
C GLY A 110 -6.79 -2.54 8.49
N PHE A 111 -6.21 -3.70 8.79
CA PHE A 111 -6.39 -4.90 7.97
C PHE A 111 -7.87 -5.28 7.80
N ARG A 112 -8.64 -5.32 8.88
CA ARG A 112 -10.09 -5.60 8.80
C ARG A 112 -10.82 -4.54 7.96
N SER A 113 -10.49 -3.26 8.13
CA SER A 113 -11.09 -2.17 7.35
C SER A 113 -10.81 -2.33 5.85
N GLU A 114 -9.56 -2.57 5.45
CA GLU A 114 -9.18 -2.72 4.05
C GLU A 114 -9.87 -3.94 3.40
N ILE A 115 -9.88 -5.10 4.06
CA ILE A 115 -10.56 -6.30 3.53
C ILE A 115 -12.07 -6.08 3.44
N LEU A 116 -12.66 -5.37 4.40
CA LEU A 116 -14.09 -5.04 4.37
C LEU A 116 -14.42 -4.12 3.19
N LEU A 117 -13.62 -3.08 2.98
CA LEU A 117 -13.78 -2.14 1.86
C LEU A 117 -13.58 -2.84 0.51
N GLN A 118 -12.62 -3.75 0.39
CA GLN A 118 -12.42 -4.55 -0.83
C GLN A 118 -13.67 -5.37 -1.16
N LYS A 119 -14.28 -6.04 -0.17
CA LYS A 119 -15.48 -6.86 -0.37
C LYS A 119 -16.73 -6.06 -0.69
N PHE A 120 -16.90 -4.88 -0.09
CA PHE A 120 -18.04 -4.02 -0.41
C PHE A 120 -17.86 -3.26 -1.72
N GLY A 121 -16.64 -2.83 -2.04
CA GLY A 121 -16.32 -2.20 -3.32
C GLY A 121 -16.53 -3.15 -4.50
N SER A 122 -16.24 -4.45 -4.32
CA SER A 122 -16.51 -5.44 -5.38
C SER A 122 -18.00 -5.69 -5.64
N ASP A 123 -18.87 -5.47 -4.66
CA ASP A 123 -20.32 -5.66 -4.81
C ASP A 123 -21.00 -4.43 -5.45
N SER A 124 -20.48 -3.22 -5.23
CA SER A 124 -20.97 -1.99 -5.87
C SER A 124 -20.58 -1.86 -7.34
N ASP A 125 -19.51 -2.52 -7.78
CA ASP A 125 -19.00 -2.42 -9.16
C ASP A 125 -19.66 -3.40 -10.15
N SER A 126 -20.71 -4.13 -9.72
CA SER A 126 -21.51 -4.98 -10.61
C SER A 126 -22.55 -4.22 -11.45
N ASP A 127 -22.76 -2.94 -11.19
CA ASP A 127 -23.60 -2.03 -11.96
C ASP A 127 -23.04 -0.60 -11.84
N GLU A 128 -21.99 -0.25 -12.59
CA GLU A 128 -21.75 1.08 -13.22
C GLU A 128 -20.28 1.27 -13.65
N GLU A 129 -20.09 1.46 -14.97
CA GLU A 129 -18.84 1.94 -15.54
C GLU A 129 -18.61 3.41 -15.16
N ASN A 130 -17.45 3.70 -14.58
CA ASN A 130 -16.86 5.03 -14.34
C ASN A 130 -17.63 5.95 -13.38
N GLU A 131 -17.07 6.17 -12.18
CA GLU A 131 -16.78 7.52 -11.70
C GLU A 131 -15.83 7.49 -10.49
N ASP A 132 -14.84 8.37 -10.54
CA ASP A 132 -13.92 8.70 -9.46
C ASP A 132 -14.68 9.16 -8.21
N GLU A 133 -14.56 8.44 -7.08
CA GLU A 133 -14.77 9.07 -5.76
C GLU A 133 -13.74 8.57 -4.74
N SER A 134 -12.58 9.21 -4.72
CA SER A 134 -11.89 9.48 -3.45
C SER A 134 -12.12 10.94 -3.09
N GLU A 135 -13.06 11.25 -2.20
CA GLU A 135 -12.90 12.41 -1.34
C GLU A 135 -13.75 12.38 -0.07
N SER A 136 -13.08 12.77 1.00
CA SER A 136 -13.57 13.15 2.33
C SER A 136 -14.93 13.85 2.30
N LYS A 137 -15.89 13.36 3.10
CA LYS A 137 -17.08 14.16 3.47
C LYS A 137 -17.22 14.21 4.99
N ASN A 138 -16.66 15.29 5.56
CA ASN A 138 -17.15 15.87 6.80
C ASN A 138 -18.39 16.73 6.47
N GLU A 139 -19.48 16.43 7.18
CA GLU A 139 -20.65 17.23 7.58
C GLU A 139 -21.16 18.41 6.71
N GLU A 140 -22.44 18.39 6.34
CA GLU A 140 -23.45 19.26 6.97
C GLU A 140 -24.90 18.93 6.53
N LEU A 141 -25.77 18.79 7.54
CA LEU A 141 -27.23 18.71 7.41
C LEU A 141 -27.82 20.08 7.04
N LYS A 142 -28.57 20.18 5.94
CA LYS A 142 -29.72 21.10 5.84
C LYS A 142 -30.92 20.47 5.12
N ASN A 143 -32.05 20.66 5.78
CA ASN A 143 -33.38 20.15 5.47
C ASN A 143 -34.10 20.92 4.34
N LYS A 144 -34.92 20.16 3.61
CA LYS A 144 -36.26 20.46 3.05
C LYS A 144 -36.44 21.03 1.62
N SER A 145 -37.07 20.16 0.83
CA SER A 145 -38.37 20.27 0.11
C SER A 145 -38.40 20.71 -1.37
N GLU A 146 -38.85 19.72 -2.17
CA GLU A 146 -39.90 19.75 -3.21
C GLU A 146 -39.59 20.32 -4.62
N VAL A 147 -39.35 19.37 -5.54
CA VAL A 147 -40.14 18.99 -6.75
C VAL A 147 -40.38 20.01 -7.89
N GLU A 148 -40.23 19.46 -9.11
CA GLU A 148 -40.79 19.79 -10.44
C GLU A 148 -39.92 20.48 -11.51
N GLU A 149 -39.36 19.60 -12.37
CA GLU A 149 -39.55 19.50 -13.82
C GLU A 149 -39.13 20.60 -14.82
N GLU A 150 -38.40 20.09 -15.84
CA GLU A 150 -38.48 20.39 -17.28
C GLU A 150 -37.57 21.46 -17.96
N ASN A 151 -36.65 20.88 -18.78
CA ASN A 151 -36.43 21.11 -20.22
C ASN A 151 -35.27 21.99 -20.73
N ALA A 152 -34.37 21.28 -21.45
CA ALA A 152 -33.59 21.62 -22.65
C ALA A 152 -33.16 23.07 -22.94
N GLN A 153 -31.85 23.29 -23.11
CA GLN A 153 -31.21 23.51 -24.43
C GLN A 153 -29.72 23.87 -24.30
N ALA A 154 -28.94 23.30 -25.22
CA ALA A 154 -27.53 23.54 -25.42
C ALA A 154 -27.19 25.01 -25.67
N THR A 155 -26.14 25.50 -25.02
CA THR A 155 -25.28 26.56 -25.55
C THR A 155 -23.87 26.34 -25.02
N GLY A 156 -22.93 26.21 -25.95
CA GLY A 156 -21.52 26.03 -25.65
C GLY A 156 -20.94 27.26 -24.96
N THR A 157 -20.18 27.00 -23.91
CA THR A 157 -19.21 27.93 -23.35
C THR A 157 -17.97 27.12 -23.00
N GLU A 158 -16.89 27.44 -23.69
CA GLU A 158 -15.53 27.04 -23.37
C GLU A 158 -15.25 27.36 -21.90
N THR A 159 -15.15 26.32 -21.08
CA THR A 159 -14.59 26.42 -19.73
C THR A 159 -13.22 25.78 -19.75
N ASN A 160 -12.20 26.63 -19.59
CA ASN A 160 -10.83 26.24 -19.27
C ASN A 160 -10.83 25.17 -18.17
N VAL A 161 -10.47 23.96 -18.55
CA VAL A 161 -10.19 22.88 -17.61
C VAL A 161 -8.80 23.12 -17.04
N THR A 162 -8.75 23.77 -15.88
CA THR A 162 -7.65 23.57 -14.92
C THR A 162 -8.09 22.50 -13.94
N SER A 163 -8.01 21.21 -14.34
CA SER A 163 -8.04 20.09 -13.40
C SER A 163 -6.60 19.66 -13.12
N ASN A 164 -6.16 19.85 -11.88
CA ASN A 164 -4.98 19.19 -11.32
C ASN A 164 -5.32 17.70 -11.13
N GLU A 165 -5.44 16.94 -12.23
CA GLU A 165 -5.51 15.48 -12.15
C GLU A 165 -4.11 14.96 -11.83
N LYS A 166 -3.96 14.22 -10.72
CA LYS A 166 -2.69 13.59 -10.35
C LYS A 166 -2.33 12.55 -11.41
N LEU A 167 -1.08 12.54 -11.87
CA LEU A 167 -0.57 11.50 -12.77
C LEU A 167 -0.56 10.11 -12.10
N GLU A 168 -0.39 10.09 -10.77
CA GLU A 168 -0.46 8.90 -9.93
C GLU A 168 -1.86 8.28 -9.96
N GLY A 169 -1.94 6.99 -10.32
CA GLY A 169 -3.19 6.25 -10.44
C GLY A 169 -3.91 6.37 -11.78
N ASN A 170 -3.33 7.05 -12.78
CA ASN A 170 -3.87 7.11 -14.13
C ASN A 170 -2.83 6.71 -15.19
N VAL A 171 -2.82 5.42 -15.54
CA VAL A 171 -1.90 4.84 -16.54
C VAL A 171 -2.00 5.57 -17.89
N ASN A 172 -3.20 5.95 -18.34
CA ASN A 172 -3.38 6.62 -19.63
C ASN A 172 -2.75 8.03 -19.66
N MET A 173 -2.79 8.75 -18.54
CA MET A 173 -2.08 10.03 -18.41
C MET A 173 -0.58 9.81 -18.30
N TYR A 174 -0.14 8.81 -17.54
CA TYR A 174 1.28 8.46 -17.42
C TYR A 174 1.91 8.13 -18.78
N LEU A 175 1.27 7.28 -19.60
CA LEU A 175 1.78 6.90 -20.92
C LEU A 175 1.87 8.07 -21.93
N LYS A 176 1.18 9.18 -21.66
CA LYS A 176 1.23 10.42 -22.46
C LYS A 176 2.14 11.49 -21.85
N SER A 177 2.70 11.25 -20.67
CA SER A 177 3.53 12.21 -19.96
C SER A 177 4.94 12.27 -20.55
N ASP A 178 5.63 13.42 -20.38
CA ASP A 178 7.07 13.43 -20.64
C ASP A 178 7.83 12.98 -19.40
N LEU A 179 8.77 12.07 -19.62
CA LEU A 179 9.71 11.62 -18.61
C LEU A 179 11.08 12.26 -18.79
N LYS A 180 11.72 12.56 -17.66
CA LYS A 180 13.08 13.09 -17.59
C LYS A 180 13.94 12.13 -16.80
N TYR A 181 15.03 11.71 -17.42
CA TYR A 181 16.10 11.02 -16.73
C TYR A 181 17.16 12.02 -16.27
N ASP A 182 17.61 11.86 -15.04
CA ASP A 182 18.89 12.36 -14.58
C ASP A 182 19.79 11.18 -14.15
N ASN A 183 20.92 11.46 -13.50
CA ASN A 183 21.87 10.41 -13.10
C ASN A 183 21.31 9.49 -12.00
N HIS A 184 20.33 9.96 -11.23
CA HIS A 184 19.86 9.32 -10.00
C HIS A 184 18.35 9.02 -10.03
N THR A 185 17.59 9.64 -10.93
CA THR A 185 16.13 9.55 -10.95
C THR A 185 15.57 9.49 -12.37
N LEU A 186 14.44 8.81 -12.49
CA LEU A 186 13.47 8.94 -13.55
C LEU A 186 12.23 9.61 -12.96
N LYS A 187 11.78 10.69 -13.58
CA LYS A 187 10.64 11.46 -13.08
C LYS A 187 9.76 12.05 -14.16
N THR A 188 8.53 12.36 -13.78
CA THR A 188 7.56 13.06 -14.61
C THR A 188 7.93 14.55 -14.74
N ASN A 189 7.27 15.26 -15.66
CA ASN A 189 7.37 16.73 -15.73
C ASN A 189 6.92 17.45 -14.46
N GLU A 190 6.08 16.81 -13.64
CA GLU A 190 5.58 17.34 -12.37
C GLU A 190 6.49 17.03 -11.18
N GLU A 191 7.68 16.47 -11.45
CA GLU A 191 8.66 16.04 -10.45
C GLU A 191 8.19 14.87 -9.56
N ASP A 192 7.24 14.06 -10.04
CA ASP A 192 6.90 12.79 -9.40
C ASP A 192 7.99 11.77 -9.72
N GLY A 193 8.55 11.15 -8.68
CA GLY A 193 9.58 10.12 -8.83
C GLY A 193 8.96 8.83 -9.34
N VAL A 194 9.35 8.41 -10.54
CA VAL A 194 8.92 7.14 -11.16
C VAL A 194 9.85 6.01 -10.75
N MET A 195 11.16 6.29 -10.69
CA MET A 195 12.18 5.34 -10.25
C MET A 195 13.39 6.12 -9.72
N MET A 196 14.05 5.62 -8.67
CA MET A 196 15.24 6.27 -8.12
C MET A 196 16.35 5.26 -7.79
N ASP A 197 17.60 5.72 -7.84
CA ASP A 197 18.78 4.86 -7.65
C ASP A 197 19.03 4.42 -6.20
N TRP A 198 18.41 5.06 -5.20
CA TRP A 198 18.46 4.62 -3.80
C TRP A 198 17.92 3.19 -3.62
N GLU A 199 17.07 2.74 -4.54
CA GLU A 199 16.48 1.41 -4.57
C GLU A 199 17.46 0.34 -5.07
N THR A 200 18.66 0.72 -5.53
CA THR A 200 19.67 -0.21 -6.08
C THR A 200 19.94 -1.44 -5.20
N PRO A 201 20.10 -1.34 -3.86
CA PRO A 201 20.26 -2.52 -3.01
C PRO A 201 19.04 -3.44 -3.03
N ILE A 202 17.83 -2.87 -3.03
CA ILE A 202 16.56 -3.61 -3.14
C ILE A 202 16.52 -4.34 -4.48
N MET A 203 16.72 -3.61 -5.58
CA MET A 203 16.68 -4.15 -6.95
C MET A 203 17.69 -5.27 -7.16
N LYS A 204 18.90 -5.12 -6.63
CA LYS A 204 19.91 -6.17 -6.66
C LYS A 204 19.42 -7.43 -5.93
N ARG A 205 18.91 -7.27 -4.71
CA ARG A 205 18.44 -8.41 -3.91
C ARG A 205 17.22 -9.09 -4.55
N SER A 206 16.29 -8.32 -5.11
CA SER A 206 15.17 -8.81 -5.90
C SER A 206 15.65 -9.66 -7.09
N ALA A 207 16.63 -9.16 -7.86
CA ALA A 207 17.20 -9.90 -8.99
C ALA A 207 17.81 -11.25 -8.57
N GLU A 208 18.54 -11.27 -7.44
CA GLU A 208 19.12 -12.49 -6.87
C GLU A 208 18.07 -13.52 -6.43
N LEU A 209 16.90 -13.07 -5.96
CA LEU A 209 15.81 -13.94 -5.51
C LEU A 209 15.05 -14.57 -6.68
N ILE A 210 14.80 -13.80 -7.75
CA ILE A 210 14.00 -14.25 -8.89
C ILE A 210 14.82 -14.93 -9.98
N THR A 211 16.15 -14.72 -10.02
CA THR A 211 16.98 -15.20 -11.14
C THR A 211 17.85 -16.38 -10.75
N LYS A 212 17.60 -17.54 -11.37
CA LYS A 212 18.53 -18.68 -11.38
C LYS A 212 19.37 -18.63 -12.67
N PRO A 213 20.68 -18.96 -12.65
CA PRO A 213 21.46 -19.09 -13.88
C PRO A 213 20.81 -20.09 -14.83
N GLY A 214 20.56 -19.68 -16.08
CA GLY A 214 19.84 -20.49 -17.06
C GLY A 214 18.32 -20.53 -16.90
N GLY A 215 17.74 -19.77 -15.96
CA GLY A 215 16.29 -19.66 -15.79
C GLY A 215 15.63 -18.68 -16.76
N VAL A 216 14.30 -18.68 -16.79
CA VAL A 216 13.45 -17.74 -17.53
C VAL A 216 12.89 -16.71 -16.55
N VAL A 217 13.19 -15.43 -16.76
CA VAL A 217 12.77 -14.34 -15.87
C VAL A 217 11.97 -13.31 -16.64
N LEU A 218 10.90 -12.80 -16.02
CA LEU A 218 10.12 -11.66 -16.50
C LEU A 218 10.27 -10.47 -15.54
N ASN A 219 10.56 -9.30 -16.08
CA ASN A 219 10.41 -8.02 -15.41
C ASN A 219 9.23 -7.23 -16.02
N ILE A 220 8.37 -6.65 -15.19
CA ILE A 220 7.26 -5.79 -15.58
C ILE A 220 7.53 -4.37 -15.09
N GLY A 221 7.87 -3.48 -16.03
CA GLY A 221 8.34 -2.12 -15.76
C GLY A 221 9.86 -2.03 -15.83
N PHE A 222 10.40 -1.36 -16.86
CA PHE A 222 11.85 -1.25 -17.04
C PHE A 222 12.43 -0.09 -16.23
N GLY A 223 11.73 1.06 -16.20
CA GLY A 223 12.14 2.25 -15.48
C GLY A 223 13.56 2.73 -15.85
N MET A 224 14.51 2.54 -14.95
CA MET A 224 15.93 2.88 -15.14
C MET A 224 16.81 1.71 -15.58
N GLY A 225 16.28 0.49 -15.68
CA GLY A 225 17.02 -0.72 -16.05
C GLY A 225 17.94 -1.28 -14.96
N ILE A 226 17.74 -0.87 -13.70
CA ILE A 226 18.60 -1.25 -12.57
C ILE A 226 18.49 -2.75 -12.29
N ILE A 227 17.26 -3.23 -12.05
CA ILE A 227 17.03 -4.66 -11.81
C ILE A 227 17.42 -5.50 -13.03
N ASP A 228 17.07 -5.04 -14.24
CA ASP A 228 17.37 -5.73 -15.50
C ASP A 228 18.88 -5.94 -15.68
N THR A 229 19.70 -4.98 -15.25
CA THR A 229 21.15 -5.08 -15.30
C THR A 229 21.64 -6.22 -14.41
N PHE A 230 21.14 -6.30 -13.16
CA PHE A 230 21.49 -7.38 -12.24
C PHE A 230 20.96 -8.74 -12.70
N ILE A 231 19.73 -8.80 -13.24
CA ILE A 231 19.19 -10.02 -13.85
C ILE A 231 20.15 -10.52 -14.95
N GLN A 232 20.60 -9.64 -15.85
CA GLN A 232 21.53 -10.02 -16.92
C GLN A 232 22.90 -10.48 -16.41
N GLU A 233 23.41 -9.92 -15.33
CA GLU A 233 24.66 -10.37 -14.68
C GLU A 233 24.55 -11.80 -14.13
N LEU A 234 23.35 -12.22 -13.72
CA LEU A 234 23.03 -13.56 -13.22
C LEU A 234 22.80 -14.59 -14.33
N LYS A 235 22.88 -14.19 -15.61
CA LYS A 235 22.88 -15.05 -16.80
C LYS A 235 21.64 -15.96 -16.92
N PRO A 236 20.42 -15.40 -16.97
CA PRO A 236 19.22 -16.17 -17.31
C PRO A 236 19.34 -16.73 -18.73
N ALA A 237 18.66 -17.85 -19.00
CA ALA A 237 18.51 -18.36 -20.37
C ALA A 237 17.65 -17.41 -21.20
N LYS A 238 16.64 -16.79 -20.59
CA LYS A 238 15.74 -15.85 -21.25
C LYS A 238 15.29 -14.76 -20.28
N HIS A 239 15.27 -13.52 -20.75
CA HIS A 239 14.84 -12.36 -19.96
C HIS A 239 13.79 -11.57 -20.73
N TYR A 240 12.54 -11.67 -20.28
CA TYR A 240 11.43 -10.89 -20.81
C TYR A 240 11.31 -9.58 -20.03
N ILE A 241 11.08 -8.49 -20.75
CA ILE A 241 10.86 -7.17 -20.15
C ILE A 241 9.61 -6.57 -20.80
N ILE A 242 8.58 -6.29 -19.99
CA ILE A 242 7.39 -5.55 -20.42
C ILE A 242 7.59 -4.07 -20.10
N GLU A 243 7.42 -3.21 -21.10
CA GLU A 243 7.47 -1.75 -20.94
C GLU A 243 6.50 -1.07 -21.90
N ALA A 244 5.76 -0.09 -21.39
CA ALA A 244 4.69 0.59 -22.12
C ALA A 244 5.05 2.03 -22.50
N HIS A 245 5.91 2.69 -21.72
CA HIS A 245 6.16 4.11 -21.85
C HIS A 245 7.10 4.41 -23.04
N PRO A 246 6.69 5.21 -24.05
CA PRO A 246 7.48 5.44 -25.26
C PRO A 246 8.89 5.99 -25.01
N THR A 247 9.05 6.92 -24.06
CA THR A 247 10.37 7.46 -23.67
C THR A 247 11.30 6.41 -23.09
N VAL A 248 10.78 5.47 -22.29
CA VAL A 248 11.56 4.38 -21.70
C VAL A 248 11.97 3.39 -22.79
N LEU A 249 11.03 2.99 -23.65
CA LEU A 249 11.30 2.13 -24.82
C LEU A 249 12.37 2.71 -25.75
N GLN A 250 12.33 4.02 -26.02
CA GLN A 250 13.35 4.68 -26.84
C GLN A 250 14.73 4.62 -26.16
N ARG A 251 14.80 4.87 -24.86
CA ARG A 251 16.06 4.73 -24.10
C ARG A 251 16.59 3.30 -24.12
N MET A 252 15.72 2.29 -23.99
CA MET A 252 16.10 0.88 -24.09
C MET A 252 16.73 0.56 -25.46
N LYS A 253 16.16 1.10 -26.54
CA LYS A 253 16.72 1.00 -27.91
C LYS A 253 18.11 1.64 -27.97
N ASP A 254 18.25 2.86 -27.48
CA ASP A 254 19.50 3.62 -27.50
C ASP A 254 20.63 2.95 -26.68
N GLN A 255 20.27 2.27 -25.59
CA GLN A 255 21.20 1.53 -24.73
C GLN A 255 21.50 0.11 -25.22
N GLY A 256 20.90 -0.32 -26.34
CA GLY A 256 21.17 -1.61 -26.97
C GLY A 256 20.50 -2.80 -26.30
N TRP A 257 19.46 -2.60 -25.48
CA TRP A 257 18.71 -3.70 -24.84
C TRP A 257 18.08 -4.64 -25.87
N TYR A 258 17.60 -4.09 -26.97
CA TYR A 258 17.02 -4.85 -28.09
C TYR A 258 18.03 -5.73 -28.84
N SER A 259 19.34 -5.49 -28.66
CA SER A 259 20.39 -6.26 -29.32
C SER A 259 20.97 -7.38 -28.45
N LYS A 260 20.52 -7.51 -27.19
CA LYS A 260 20.96 -8.59 -26.29
C LYS A 260 20.28 -9.90 -26.69
N GLU A 261 21.06 -10.94 -26.96
CA GLU A 261 20.61 -12.20 -27.56
C GLU A 261 19.51 -12.92 -26.75
N ASN A 262 19.60 -12.91 -25.42
CA ASN A 262 18.67 -13.57 -24.51
C ASN A 262 17.56 -12.64 -23.98
N VAL A 263 17.46 -11.39 -24.45
CA VAL A 263 16.44 -10.43 -24.00
C VAL A 263 15.31 -10.34 -25.01
N VAL A 264 14.07 -10.28 -24.51
CA VAL A 264 12.86 -10.02 -25.32
C VAL A 264 12.13 -8.85 -24.72
N ILE A 265 11.98 -7.78 -25.50
CA ILE A 265 11.21 -6.60 -25.11
C ILE A 265 9.79 -6.74 -25.63
N LEU A 266 8.83 -6.64 -24.73
CA LEU A 266 7.40 -6.68 -25.01
C LEU A 266 6.85 -5.25 -24.87
N GLU A 267 6.74 -4.56 -26.00
CA GLU A 267 6.24 -3.17 -26.04
C GLU A 267 4.72 -3.16 -25.83
N GLY A 268 4.25 -2.58 -24.72
CA GLY A 268 2.83 -2.51 -24.38
C GLY A 268 2.57 -2.62 -22.88
N THR A 269 1.30 -2.54 -22.49
CA THR A 269 0.92 -2.73 -21.09
C THR A 269 1.02 -4.19 -20.69
N TRP A 270 1.26 -4.47 -19.41
CA TRP A 270 1.28 -5.85 -18.92
C TRP A 270 -0.08 -6.55 -19.09
N LYS A 271 -1.18 -5.81 -18.99
CA LYS A 271 -2.54 -6.31 -19.23
C LYS A 271 -2.72 -6.85 -20.66
N GLU A 272 -2.00 -6.28 -21.64
CA GLU A 272 -1.98 -6.77 -23.03
C GLU A 272 -0.97 -7.91 -23.22
N LYS A 273 0.19 -7.84 -22.55
CA LYS A 273 1.33 -8.73 -22.83
C LYS A 273 1.37 -10.03 -22.04
N LEU A 274 0.83 -10.07 -20.82
CA LEU A 274 0.77 -11.31 -20.04
C LEU A 274 -0.14 -12.38 -20.71
N PRO A 275 -1.32 -12.05 -21.28
CA PRO A 275 -2.10 -13.02 -22.05
C PRO A 275 -1.33 -13.66 -23.21
N GLU A 276 -0.55 -12.87 -23.98
CA GLU A 276 0.27 -13.36 -25.09
C GLU A 276 1.29 -14.42 -24.60
N LEU A 277 1.95 -14.18 -23.46
CA LEU A 277 2.90 -15.14 -22.86
C LEU A 277 2.23 -16.44 -22.40
N ILE A 278 1.01 -16.35 -21.84
CA ILE A 278 0.22 -17.52 -21.45
C ILE A 278 -0.16 -18.35 -22.69
N GLU A 279 -0.63 -17.69 -23.76
CA GLU A 279 -0.99 -18.36 -25.02
C GLU A 279 0.20 -19.06 -25.68
N GLU A 280 1.40 -18.48 -25.56
CA GLU A 280 2.65 -19.08 -26.03
C GLU A 280 3.14 -20.25 -25.14
N GLY A 281 2.51 -20.47 -23.98
CA GLY A 281 2.89 -21.51 -23.03
C GLY A 281 4.21 -21.22 -22.31
N ILE A 282 4.56 -19.93 -22.15
CA ILE A 282 5.75 -19.51 -21.42
C ILE A 282 5.54 -19.77 -19.92
N THR A 283 6.57 -20.31 -19.29
CA THR A 283 6.64 -20.41 -17.83
C THR A 283 7.90 -19.75 -17.29
N LEU A 284 7.82 -19.25 -16.07
CA LEU A 284 8.81 -18.36 -15.46
C LEU A 284 9.40 -18.95 -14.20
N ASP A 285 10.73 -18.92 -14.10
CA ASP A 285 11.46 -19.19 -12.85
C ASP A 285 11.46 -17.97 -11.93
N GLY A 286 11.26 -16.77 -12.49
CA GLY A 286 11.23 -15.51 -11.78
C GLY A 286 10.29 -14.49 -12.41
N LEU A 287 9.56 -13.76 -11.57
CA LEU A 287 8.74 -12.61 -11.99
C LEU A 287 9.00 -11.43 -11.06
N TYR A 288 9.29 -10.26 -11.63
CA TYR A 288 9.34 -8.98 -10.91
C TYR A 288 8.27 -8.02 -11.41
N TYR A 289 7.62 -7.32 -10.49
CA TYR A 289 6.64 -6.29 -10.80
C TYR A 289 6.98 -4.97 -10.09
N ASP A 290 7.28 -3.95 -10.88
CA ASP A 290 7.58 -2.60 -10.40
C ASP A 290 7.14 -1.58 -11.46
N THR A 291 5.87 -1.19 -11.36
CA THR A 291 5.23 -0.28 -12.31
C THR A 291 4.78 1.00 -11.62
N PHE A 292 4.50 2.02 -12.42
CA PHE A 292 4.08 3.34 -11.93
C PHE A 292 2.62 3.62 -12.30
N SER A 293 1.92 4.35 -11.42
CA SER A 293 0.51 4.76 -11.60
C SER A 293 -0.54 3.63 -11.66
N GLU A 294 -0.25 2.46 -11.10
CA GLU A 294 -1.21 1.36 -10.91
C GLU A 294 -1.75 1.35 -9.47
N HIS A 295 -2.96 0.85 -9.28
CA HIS A 295 -3.60 0.73 -7.96
C HIS A 295 -3.47 -0.69 -7.42
N TYR A 296 -3.74 -0.87 -6.12
CA TYR A 296 -3.73 -2.21 -5.52
C TYR A 296 -4.72 -3.19 -6.19
N LYS A 297 -5.86 -2.70 -6.69
CA LYS A 297 -6.81 -3.52 -7.48
C LYS A 297 -6.18 -4.10 -8.75
N ASP A 298 -5.26 -3.38 -9.38
CA ASP A 298 -4.55 -3.85 -10.57
C ASP A 298 -3.55 -4.96 -10.18
N MET A 299 -2.96 -4.88 -8.99
CA MET A 299 -2.11 -5.92 -8.43
C MET A 299 -2.91 -7.21 -8.11
N LEU A 300 -4.18 -7.11 -7.71
CA LEU A 300 -5.04 -8.28 -7.52
C LEU A 300 -5.24 -9.03 -8.85
N VAL A 301 -5.50 -8.30 -9.94
CA VAL A 301 -5.59 -8.88 -11.30
C VAL A 301 -4.25 -9.49 -11.73
N LEU A 302 -3.12 -8.89 -11.36
CA LEU A 302 -1.79 -9.44 -11.64
C LEU A 302 -1.61 -10.83 -11.01
N PHE A 303 -2.18 -11.10 -9.83
CA PHE A 303 -2.02 -12.40 -9.16
C PHE A 303 -2.59 -13.58 -9.98
N ASP A 304 -3.65 -13.36 -10.77
CA ASP A 304 -4.15 -14.36 -11.71
C ASP A 304 -3.06 -14.76 -12.73
N TYR A 305 -2.34 -13.77 -13.26
CA TYR A 305 -1.25 -14.00 -14.21
C TYR A 305 0.00 -14.60 -13.55
N VAL A 306 0.30 -14.22 -12.31
CA VAL A 306 1.39 -14.84 -11.53
C VAL A 306 1.14 -16.34 -11.42
N VAL A 307 -0.08 -16.76 -11.08
CA VAL A 307 -0.42 -18.19 -11.03
C VAL A 307 -0.33 -18.88 -12.39
N GLY A 308 -0.74 -18.20 -13.46
CA GLY A 308 -0.70 -18.74 -14.82
C GLY A 308 0.70 -18.89 -15.42
N LEU A 309 1.66 -18.06 -14.99
CA LEU A 309 3.00 -17.98 -15.61
C LEU A 309 4.13 -18.53 -14.73
N LEU A 310 4.01 -18.47 -13.40
CA LEU A 310 5.11 -18.85 -12.51
C LEU A 310 5.23 -20.38 -12.39
N ASN A 311 6.45 -20.90 -12.52
CA ASN A 311 6.75 -22.29 -12.18
C ASN A 311 6.49 -22.54 -10.68
N PHE A 312 6.15 -23.78 -10.30
CA PHE A 312 5.92 -24.15 -8.89
C PHE A 312 7.12 -23.83 -7.97
N ASP A 313 8.35 -23.97 -8.46
CA ASP A 313 9.59 -23.63 -7.76
C ASP A 313 10.12 -22.22 -8.11
N GLY A 314 9.33 -21.45 -8.84
CA GLY A 314 9.61 -20.07 -9.23
C GLY A 314 9.44 -19.09 -8.07
N THR A 315 9.94 -17.87 -8.24
CA THR A 315 9.81 -16.80 -7.23
C THR A 315 9.21 -15.55 -7.86
N PHE A 316 8.14 -15.05 -7.26
CA PHE A 316 7.57 -13.75 -7.57
C PHE A 316 7.99 -12.73 -6.51
N SER A 317 8.36 -11.52 -6.95
CA SER A 317 8.65 -10.39 -6.09
C SER A 317 8.14 -9.10 -6.74
N TYR A 318 8.00 -8.04 -5.96
CA TYR A 318 7.49 -6.75 -6.43
C TYR A 318 8.07 -5.60 -5.60
N PHE A 319 7.97 -4.38 -6.11
CA PHE A 319 8.27 -3.20 -5.31
C PHE A 319 7.15 -2.95 -4.27
N ASN A 320 7.49 -3.05 -2.99
CA ASN A 320 6.56 -2.95 -1.88
C ASN A 320 6.58 -1.53 -1.27
N GLY A 321 5.90 -0.61 -1.94
CA GLY A 321 5.76 0.80 -1.52
C GLY A 321 4.40 1.18 -0.90
N LEU A 322 3.40 0.28 -0.89
CA LEU A 322 2.04 0.62 -0.46
C LEU A 322 1.97 0.96 1.02
N GLY A 323 1.49 2.17 1.33
CA GLY A 323 1.43 2.69 2.70
C GLY A 323 2.80 2.98 3.33
N ALA A 324 3.88 3.04 2.53
CA ALA A 324 5.23 3.27 3.04
C ALA A 324 5.50 4.73 3.50
N ASP A 325 4.47 5.57 3.57
CA ASP A 325 4.52 6.87 4.22
C ASP A 325 4.33 6.76 5.75
N ARG A 326 3.73 5.66 6.24
CA ARG A 326 3.45 5.40 7.66
C ARG A 326 3.60 3.93 8.03
N VAL A 327 4.22 3.67 9.17
CA VAL A 327 4.51 2.28 9.60
C VAL A 327 3.25 1.42 9.75
N VAL A 328 2.17 1.99 10.30
CA VAL A 328 0.91 1.26 10.49
C VAL A 328 0.24 0.91 9.16
N CYS A 329 0.23 1.83 8.19
CA CYS A 329 -0.31 1.59 6.86
C CYS A 329 0.50 0.55 6.10
N TYR A 330 1.84 0.63 6.19
CA TYR A 330 2.73 -0.36 5.59
C TYR A 330 2.50 -1.77 6.14
N ASP A 331 2.38 -1.91 7.47
CA ASP A 331 2.09 -3.20 8.09
C ASP A 331 0.69 -3.72 7.78
N VAL A 332 -0.30 -2.83 7.63
CA VAL A 332 -1.64 -3.18 7.14
C VAL A 332 -1.57 -3.76 5.72
N TYR A 333 -0.94 -3.06 4.78
CA TYR A 333 -0.86 -3.52 3.38
C TYR A 333 -0.03 -4.79 3.21
N LYS A 334 0.99 -5.03 4.04
CA LYS A 334 1.68 -6.34 4.08
C LYS A 334 0.71 -7.48 4.41
N ARG A 335 -0.18 -7.29 5.38
CA ARG A 335 -1.18 -8.31 5.76
C ARG A 335 -2.28 -8.47 4.73
N VAL A 336 -2.71 -7.37 4.11
CA VAL A 336 -3.67 -7.40 3.00
C VAL A 336 -3.10 -8.19 1.82
N ALA A 337 -1.86 -7.91 1.42
CA ALA A 337 -1.17 -8.66 0.37
C ALA A 337 -0.99 -10.13 0.72
N GLU A 338 -0.58 -10.45 1.96
CA GLU A 338 -0.46 -11.83 2.42
C GLU A 338 -1.81 -12.56 2.38
N TYR A 339 -2.89 -11.92 2.83
CA TYR A 339 -4.23 -12.49 2.81
C TYR A 339 -4.69 -12.78 1.37
N ASN A 340 -4.55 -11.80 0.47
CA ASN A 340 -5.01 -11.94 -0.91
C ASN A 340 -4.20 -12.99 -1.69
N LEU A 341 -2.88 -13.08 -1.48
CA LEU A 341 -2.04 -14.10 -2.12
C LEU A 341 -2.36 -15.53 -1.64
N LYS A 342 -2.82 -15.69 -0.39
CA LYS A 342 -3.25 -17.02 0.12
C LYS A 342 -4.43 -17.59 -0.66
N ASP A 343 -5.33 -16.75 -1.16
CA ASP A 343 -6.45 -17.20 -2.00
C ASP A 343 -5.98 -17.79 -3.34
N TYR A 344 -4.76 -17.45 -3.77
CA TYR A 344 -4.09 -18.00 -4.95
C TYR A 344 -3.19 -19.22 -4.65
N GLY A 345 -3.15 -19.68 -3.39
CA GLY A 345 -2.21 -20.72 -2.97
C GLY A 345 -0.75 -20.24 -2.96
N LEU A 346 -0.53 -18.93 -2.82
CA LEU A 346 0.80 -18.32 -2.75
C LEU A 346 1.11 -17.90 -1.30
N ASN A 347 2.31 -18.21 -0.84
CA ASN A 347 2.85 -17.77 0.44
C ASN A 347 3.72 -16.53 0.24
N LEU A 348 3.43 -15.47 0.99
CA LEU A 348 4.22 -14.25 1.05
C LEU A 348 5.06 -14.20 2.33
N THR A 349 6.36 -14.04 2.17
CA THR A 349 7.30 -13.74 3.27
C THR A 349 8.06 -12.45 2.94
N PHE A 350 8.72 -11.87 3.94
CA PHE A 350 9.48 -10.63 3.76
C PHE A 350 10.91 -10.77 4.27
N GLU A 351 11.88 -10.36 3.45
CA GLU A 351 13.24 -10.06 3.89
C GLU A 351 13.32 -8.58 4.29
N VAL A 352 13.79 -8.29 5.51
CA VAL A 352 13.89 -6.91 6.01
C VAL A 352 15.21 -6.30 5.59
N MET A 353 15.15 -5.12 4.97
CA MET A 353 16.32 -4.36 4.51
C MET A 353 16.31 -2.97 5.14
N ASP A 354 17.42 -2.56 5.73
CA ASP A 354 17.57 -1.19 6.24
C ASP A 354 17.73 -0.20 5.08
N ILE A 355 17.04 0.92 5.18
CA ILE A 355 17.04 1.99 4.18
C ILE A 355 17.88 3.15 4.69
N ASP A 356 18.96 3.43 3.96
CA ASP A 356 19.76 4.62 4.18
C ASP A 356 18.94 5.89 3.92
N LYS A 357 19.46 7.04 4.37
CA LYS A 357 18.79 8.32 4.16
C LYS A 357 18.58 8.60 2.66
N ILE A 358 17.33 8.54 2.22
CA ILE A 358 16.93 8.86 0.85
C ILE A 358 17.04 10.37 0.60
N ASN A 359 17.61 10.74 -0.55
CA ASN A 359 17.61 12.12 -1.00
C ASN A 359 16.40 12.39 -1.91
N TRP A 360 15.46 13.21 -1.42
CA TRP A 360 14.24 13.61 -2.13
C TRP A 360 14.37 14.97 -2.86
N ASP A 361 15.59 15.50 -3.00
CA ASP A 361 15.82 16.77 -3.70
C ASP A 361 15.23 16.73 -5.12
N LYS A 362 14.31 17.68 -5.42
CA LYS A 362 13.62 17.80 -6.71
C LYS A 362 12.71 16.62 -7.07
N VAL A 363 12.22 15.93 -6.04
CA VAL A 363 11.11 14.97 -6.13
C VAL A 363 9.99 15.49 -5.24
N LYS A 364 8.81 15.68 -5.82
CA LYS A 364 7.67 16.35 -5.18
C LYS A 364 7.06 15.52 -4.05
N TYR A 365 6.92 14.21 -4.26
CA TYR A 365 6.30 13.31 -3.31
C TYR A 365 7.27 12.21 -2.86
N GLN A 366 7.31 11.99 -1.55
CA GLN A 366 8.08 10.93 -0.93
C GLN A 366 7.23 9.67 -0.86
N TYR A 367 7.37 8.79 -1.84
CA TYR A 367 6.65 7.51 -1.88
C TYR A 367 7.16 6.49 -0.85
N PHE A 368 8.30 6.77 -0.21
CA PHE A 368 8.85 5.92 0.84
C PHE A 368 9.45 6.77 1.98
N LYS A 369 9.02 6.54 3.23
CA LYS A 369 9.49 7.30 4.41
C LYS A 369 10.02 6.43 5.54
N LEU A 370 9.90 5.11 5.42
CA LEU A 370 10.28 4.19 6.49
C LEU A 370 11.79 3.97 6.52
N LYS A 371 12.27 3.49 7.67
CA LYS A 371 13.69 3.10 7.85
C LYS A 371 14.00 1.69 7.37
N GLN A 372 12.97 0.88 7.15
CA GLN A 372 13.10 -0.51 6.78
C GLN A 372 12.14 -0.81 5.65
N TYR A 373 12.64 -1.51 4.65
CA TYR A 373 11.89 -2.03 3.52
C TYR A 373 11.66 -3.52 3.73
N ALA A 374 10.43 -3.97 3.50
CA ALA A 374 10.06 -5.36 3.55
C ALA A 374 10.02 -5.90 2.12
N LEU A 375 11.09 -6.59 1.70
CA LEU A 375 11.23 -7.17 0.37
C LEU A 375 10.34 -8.41 0.24
N PRO A 376 9.28 -8.38 -0.59
CA PRO A 376 8.35 -9.50 -0.72
C PRO A 376 9.00 -10.67 -1.46
N ILE A 377 8.83 -11.86 -0.90
CA ILE A 377 9.21 -13.14 -1.50
C ILE A 377 7.96 -13.99 -1.56
N VAL A 378 7.44 -14.19 -2.78
CA VAL A 378 6.21 -14.93 -3.04
C VAL A 378 6.52 -16.24 -3.75
N LYS A 379 6.00 -17.34 -3.22
CA LYS A 379 6.15 -18.70 -3.78
C LYS A 379 4.85 -19.49 -3.63
N PHE A 380 4.65 -20.53 -4.43
CA PHE A 380 3.53 -21.46 -4.23
C PHE A 380 3.62 -22.19 -2.89
N ALA A 381 2.45 -22.47 -2.31
CA ALA A 381 2.30 -23.22 -1.08
C ALA A 381 2.43 -24.74 -1.35
N GLY A 382 3.67 -25.26 -1.33
CA GLY A 382 4.03 -26.70 -1.29
C GLY A 382 5.22 -27.05 -2.18
N GLU A 383 6.22 -27.89 -1.82
CA GLU A 383 6.62 -28.61 -0.59
C GLU A 383 8.17 -28.55 -0.55
N LEU A 384 8.75 -28.26 0.63
CA LEU A 384 10.00 -28.86 1.19
C LEU A 384 10.29 -28.18 2.54
N ASP A 385 9.68 -28.71 3.59
CA ASP A 385 10.30 -28.95 4.90
C ASP A 385 9.88 -30.36 5.35
N ASP A 386 10.12 -31.34 4.47
CA ASP A 386 10.22 -32.74 4.88
C ASP A 386 11.63 -32.96 5.46
N GLU A 387 11.89 -32.42 6.66
CA GLU A 387 12.93 -32.97 7.53
C GLU A 387 12.37 -34.00 8.54
N GLU A 388 11.06 -34.18 8.66
CA GLU A 388 10.50 -35.31 9.42
C GLU A 388 9.32 -35.93 8.68
N GLY A 389 9.61 -37.00 7.93
CA GLY A 389 8.58 -37.84 7.36
C GLY A 389 7.77 -38.53 8.45
N GLU A 390 6.59 -38.00 8.76
CA GLU A 390 5.49 -38.76 9.36
C GLU A 390 4.17 -38.35 8.70
N LEU A 391 3.69 -39.25 7.83
CA LEU A 391 2.29 -39.30 7.39
C LEU A 391 1.41 -39.60 8.61
N ILE A 392 0.37 -38.78 8.83
CA ILE A 392 -0.84 -39.18 9.57
C ILE A 392 -2.05 -39.02 8.66
#